data_AF-A0A4R6DU94-F1
#
_entry.id   AF-A0A4R6DU94-F1
#
_cell.length_a   1.000
_cell.length_b   1.000
_cell.length_c   1.000
_cell.angle_alpha   90.00
_cell.angle_beta   90.00
_cell.angle_gamma   90.00
#
_symmetry.space_group_name_H-M   'P 1'
#
loop_
_entity.id
_entity.type
_entity.pdbx_description
1 polymer ?
#
loop_
_entity_poly.entity_id
_entity_poly.type
_entity_poly.pdbx_seq_one_letter_code
_entity_poly.pdbx_strand_id
1 'polypeptide(L)'
;MSLLAQLKKDALVARKNAATVRATLLSTLIAEAEMVGKNAGNRESTDDEVQATLRKFLKNNQEALAVIKDEARRAVLADEAAILAEYLPPMATEADVKAFIAETVAGLADRSPKSMGTVMGALKTRFGTGFDAKQANAWVREALAG
;
A
#
# COMPACT_ATOMS: atom_id res chain seq x y z
N MET A 1 8.62 1.88 17.27
CA MET A 1 8.21 3.23 16.81
C MET A 1 7.13 3.01 15.77
N SER A 2 6.00 3.72 15.82
CA SER A 2 4.97 3.62 14.77
C SER A 2 5.51 4.12 13.43
N LEU A 3 4.89 3.68 12.33
CA LEU A 3 5.24 4.15 11.00
C LEU A 3 5.05 5.67 10.88
N LEU A 4 3.98 6.20 11.47
CA LEU A 4 3.74 7.64 11.51
C LEU A 4 4.88 8.41 12.21
N ALA A 5 5.36 7.89 13.34
CA ALA A 5 6.47 8.49 14.07
C ALA A 5 7.79 8.41 13.28
N GLN A 6 8.02 7.31 12.54
CA GLN A 6 9.16 7.19 11.64
C GLN A 6 9.11 8.24 10.52
N LEU A 7 7.96 8.40 9.85
CA LEU A 7 7.80 9.40 8.79
C LEU A 7 8.09 10.82 9.31
N LYS A 8 7.59 11.16 10.50
CA LYS A 8 7.86 12.46 11.15
C LYS A 8 9.35 12.68 11.40
N LYS A 9 10.03 11.67 11.93
CA LYS A 9 11.49 11.72 12.15
C LYS A 9 12.24 11.93 10.84
N ASP A 10 11.91 11.17 9.80
CA ASP A 10 12.61 11.23 8.52
C ASP A 10 12.32 12.53 7.77
N ALA A 11 11.12 13.10 7.91
CA ALA A 11 10.80 14.42 7.38
C ALA A 11 11.68 15.51 7.98
N LEU A 12 11.97 15.45 9.29
CA LEU A 12 12.88 16.39 9.96
C LEU A 12 14.32 16.21 9.47
N VAL A 13 14.78 14.97 9.29
CA VAL A 13 16.11 14.67 8.74
C VAL A 13 16.23 15.19 7.30
N ALA A 14 15.21 14.95 6.47
CA ALA A 14 15.16 15.44 5.10
C ALA A 14 15.27 16.97 5.02
N ARG A 15 14.56 17.69 5.90
CA ARG A 15 14.67 19.16 5.99
C ARG A 15 16.07 19.62 6.37
N LYS A 16 16.71 18.97 7.36
CA LYS A 16 18.08 19.30 7.79
C LYS A 16 19.11 19.08 6.69
N ASN A 17 18.90 18.06 5.87
CA ASN A 17 19.79 17.72 4.76
C ASN A 17 19.44 18.45 3.45
N ALA A 18 18.51 19.42 3.48
CA ALA A 18 18.00 20.11 2.30
C ALA A 18 17.48 19.16 1.18
N ALA A 19 16.99 17.97 1.56
CA ALA A 19 16.37 17.01 0.64
C ALA A 19 14.91 17.44 0.35
N THR A 20 14.74 18.48 -0.45
CA THR A 20 13.47 19.20 -0.64
C THR A 20 12.32 18.32 -1.15
N VAL A 21 12.56 17.41 -2.09
CA VAL A 21 11.54 16.49 -2.62
C VAL A 21 11.01 15.60 -1.49
N ARG A 22 11.91 14.88 -0.80
CA ARG A 22 11.56 14.03 0.34
C ARG A 22 10.86 14.81 1.45
N ALA A 23 11.40 15.98 1.82
CA ALA A 23 10.82 16.80 2.89
C ALA A 23 9.38 17.23 2.57
N THR A 24 9.13 17.65 1.33
CA THR A 24 7.80 18.08 0.86
C THR A 24 6.84 16.90 0.81
N LEU A 25 7.25 15.79 0.18
CA LEU A 25 6.44 14.58 0.07
C LEU A 25 6.03 14.03 1.45
N LEU A 26 7.00 13.85 2.35
CA LEU A 26 6.74 13.31 3.69
C LEU A 26 5.83 14.25 4.49
N SER A 27 5.96 15.57 4.36
CA SER A 27 5.09 16.52 5.05
C SER A 27 3.63 16.36 4.61
N THR A 28 3.38 16.27 3.30
CA THR A 28 2.04 16.05 2.74
C THR A 28 1.47 14.69 3.17
N LEU A 29 2.29 13.65 3.06
CA LEU A 29 1.91 12.29 3.43
C LEU A 29 1.53 12.19 4.91
N ILE A 30 2.32 12.77 5.81
CA ILE A 30 2.04 12.79 7.25
C ILE A 30 0.69 13.45 7.52
N ALA A 31 0.42 14.60 6.89
CA ALA A 31 -0.85 15.31 7.07
C ALA A 31 -2.05 14.48 6.59
N GLU A 32 -1.98 13.86 5.41
CA GLU A 32 -3.05 12.97 4.93
C GLU A 32 -3.21 11.73 5.83
N ALA A 33 -2.10 11.14 6.28
CA ALA A 33 -2.13 9.99 7.15
C ALA A 33 -2.75 10.33 8.52
N GLU A 34 -2.40 11.45 9.15
CA GLU A 34 -2.96 11.90 10.43
C GLU A 34 -4.46 12.20 10.33
N MET A 35 -4.91 12.74 9.21
CA MET A 35 -6.33 13.02 8.99
C MET A 35 -7.20 11.75 9.05
N VAL A 36 -6.66 10.57 8.72
CA VAL A 36 -7.40 9.30 8.83
C VAL A 36 -7.79 9.02 10.28
N GLY A 37 -6.83 8.97 11.21
CA GLY A 37 -7.08 8.74 12.63
C GLY A 37 -7.88 9.87 13.26
N LYS A 38 -7.64 11.12 12.84
CA LYS A 38 -8.39 12.29 13.31
C LYS A 38 -9.87 12.18 12.98
N ASN A 39 -10.20 11.77 11.76
CA ASN A 39 -11.58 11.56 11.32
C ASN A 39 -12.21 10.30 11.94
N ALA A 40 -11.39 9.32 12.34
CA ALA A 40 -11.81 8.08 13.00
C ALA A 40 -11.87 8.20 14.54
N GLY A 41 -12.41 9.32 15.04
CA GLY A 41 -12.61 9.55 16.47
C GLY A 41 -11.46 10.29 17.17
N ASN A 42 -10.75 11.16 16.46
CA ASN A 42 -9.67 12.00 17.00
C ASN A 42 -8.54 11.20 17.67
N ARG A 43 -8.17 10.06 17.07
CA ARG A 43 -7.06 9.21 17.53
C ARG A 43 -5.84 9.33 16.61
N GLU A 44 -4.73 8.72 17.03
CA GLU A 44 -3.59 8.51 16.14
C GLU A 44 -3.95 7.47 15.06
N SER A 45 -3.40 7.65 13.86
CA SER A 45 -3.55 6.70 12.75
C SER A 45 -2.73 5.44 13.01
N THR A 46 -3.30 4.28 12.69
CA THR A 46 -2.61 3.00 12.82
C THR A 46 -1.61 2.79 11.68
N ASP A 47 -0.63 1.91 11.85
CA ASP A 47 0.35 1.61 10.79
C ASP A 47 -0.32 1.13 9.50
N ASP A 48 -1.39 0.34 9.58
CA ASP A 48 -2.17 -0.11 8.42
C ASP A 48 -2.81 1.07 7.67
N GLU A 49 -3.32 2.08 8.39
CA GLU A 49 -3.89 3.29 7.79
C GLU A 49 -2.82 4.16 7.12
N VAL A 50 -1.65 4.28 7.75
CA VAL A 50 -0.50 4.98 7.16
C VAL A 50 -0.04 4.27 5.89
N GLN A 51 0.07 2.93 5.91
CA GLN A 51 0.41 2.13 4.73
C GLN A 51 -0.63 2.28 3.62
N ALA A 52 -1.93 2.35 3.95
CA ALA A 52 -2.97 2.59 2.95
C ALA A 52 -2.80 3.96 2.26
N THR A 53 -2.48 5.01 3.03
CA THR A 53 -2.18 6.35 2.48
C THR A 53 -0.92 6.34 1.61
N LEU A 54 0.16 5.69 2.06
CA LEU A 54 1.38 5.49 1.27
C LEU A 54 1.09 4.82 -0.07
N ARG A 55 0.29 3.74 -0.08
CA ARG A 55 -0.09 3.02 -1.31
C ARG A 55 -0.90 3.90 -2.25
N LYS A 56 -1.83 4.71 -1.73
CA LYS A 56 -2.60 5.67 -2.53
C LYS A 56 -1.68 6.66 -3.24
N PHE A 57 -0.70 7.24 -2.54
CA PHE A 57 0.28 8.15 -3.15
C PHE A 57 1.12 7.46 -4.21
N LEU A 58 1.62 6.26 -3.91
CA LEU A 58 2.46 5.50 -4.85
C LEU A 58 1.68 5.18 -6.13
N LYS A 59 0.43 4.74 -6.00
CA LYS A 59 -0.45 4.48 -7.14
C LYS A 59 -0.68 5.75 -7.97
N ASN A 60 -1.00 6.87 -7.33
CA ASN A 60 -1.22 8.15 -8.02
C ASN A 60 0.03 8.58 -8.79
N ASN A 61 1.23 8.39 -8.22
CA ASN A 61 2.48 8.69 -8.89
C ASN A 61 2.72 7.78 -10.09
N GLN A 62 2.46 6.48 -9.96
CA GLN A 62 2.57 5.52 -11.07
C GLN A 62 1.60 5.84 -12.22
N GLU A 63 0.35 6.16 -11.89
CA GLU A 63 -0.65 6.59 -12.88
C GLU A 63 -0.23 7.90 -13.57
N ALA A 64 0.28 8.88 -12.80
CA ALA A 64 0.80 10.13 -13.36
C ALA A 64 2.03 9.92 -14.25
N LEU A 65 2.96 9.04 -13.85
CA LEU A 65 4.15 8.68 -14.63
C LEU A 65 3.81 8.08 -15.99
N ALA A 66 2.66 7.41 -16.13
CA ALA A 66 2.21 6.82 -17.38
C ALA A 66 1.72 7.86 -18.41
N VAL A 67 1.32 9.06 -17.95
CA VAL A 67 0.69 10.08 -18.80
C VAL A 67 1.45 11.39 -18.89
N ILE A 68 2.33 11.69 -17.91
CA ILE A 68 3.10 12.93 -17.84
C ILE A 68 4.13 12.98 -19.00
N LYS A 69 4.15 14.10 -19.73
CA LYS A 69 5.12 14.34 -20.82
C LYS A 69 6.28 15.23 -20.40
N ASP A 70 6.10 16.01 -19.34
CA ASP A 70 7.15 16.88 -18.80
C ASP A 70 8.19 16.02 -18.06
N GLU A 71 9.42 16.00 -18.58
CA GLU A 71 10.48 15.13 -18.08
C GLU A 71 10.97 15.56 -16.68
N ALA A 72 10.97 16.86 -16.38
CA ALA A 72 11.36 17.34 -15.05
C ALA A 72 10.32 16.90 -14.00
N ARG A 73 9.02 17.01 -14.31
CA ARG A 73 7.97 16.52 -13.44
C ARG A 73 7.98 15.00 -13.33
N ARG A 74 8.27 14.30 -14.43
CA ARG A 74 8.42 12.84 -14.45
C ARG A 74 9.53 12.37 -13.51
N ALA A 75 10.70 13.02 -13.55
CA ALA A 75 11.81 12.71 -12.66
C ALA A 75 11.44 12.90 -11.18
N VAL A 76 10.72 13.97 -10.84
CA VAL A 76 10.23 14.19 -9.46
C VAL A 76 9.25 13.11 -9.04
N LEU A 77 8.28 12.73 -9.88
CA LEU A 77 7.31 11.67 -9.57
C LEU A 77 7.97 10.30 -9.38
N ALA A 78 9.03 10.02 -10.16
CA ALA A 78 9.82 8.79 -10.02
C ALA A 78 10.60 8.76 -8.69
N ASP A 79 11.22 9.88 -8.31
CA ASP A 79 11.89 10.03 -7.00
C ASP A 79 10.89 9.89 -5.84
N GLU A 80 9.74 10.56 -5.93
CA GLU A 80 8.68 10.41 -4.93
C GLU A 80 8.18 8.97 -4.83
N ALA A 81 7.98 8.26 -5.95
CA ALA A 81 7.57 6.86 -5.96
C ALA A 81 8.62 5.94 -5.28
N ALA A 82 9.91 6.20 -5.51
CA ALA A 82 10.99 5.48 -4.85
C ALA A 82 10.98 5.72 -3.34
N ILE A 83 10.85 6.98 -2.90
CA ILE A 83 10.77 7.34 -1.48
C ILE A 83 9.58 6.66 -0.80
N LEU A 84 8.40 6.64 -1.44
CA LEU A 84 7.20 5.99 -0.89
C LEU A 84 7.39 4.47 -0.73
N ALA A 85 8.07 3.83 -1.68
CA ALA A 85 8.32 2.39 -1.65
C ALA A 85 9.21 1.96 -0.48
N GLU A 86 10.10 2.83 0.02
CA GLU A 86 10.94 2.54 1.20
C GLU A 86 10.14 2.29 2.48
N TYR A 87 8.92 2.84 2.56
CA TYR A 87 8.05 2.73 3.74
C TYR A 87 6.97 1.64 3.61
N LEU A 88 6.95 0.91 2.51
CA LEU A 88 5.98 -0.14 2.25
C LEU A 88 6.66 -1.52 2.28
N PRO A 89 6.00 -2.54 2.85
CA PRO A 89 6.47 -3.90 2.66
C PRO A 89 6.42 -4.27 1.17
N PRO A 90 7.32 -5.13 0.70
CA PRO A 90 7.38 -5.54 -0.70
C PRO A 90 6.02 -6.06 -1.15
N MET A 91 5.58 -5.58 -2.31
CA MET A 91 4.34 -6.03 -2.94
C MET A 91 4.56 -7.44 -3.50
N ALA A 92 3.65 -8.35 -3.18
CA ALA A 92 3.54 -9.61 -3.87
C ALA A 92 3.15 -9.34 -5.33
N THR A 93 3.73 -10.11 -6.26
CA THR A 93 3.34 -10.01 -7.67
C THR A 93 1.95 -10.59 -7.87
N GLU A 94 1.28 -10.21 -8.96
CA GLU A 94 -0.02 -10.82 -9.30
C GLU A 94 0.08 -12.35 -9.40
N ALA A 95 1.21 -12.86 -9.92
CA ALA A 95 1.46 -14.29 -10.05
C ALA A 95 1.57 -14.97 -8.68
N ASP A 96 2.31 -14.37 -7.74
CA ASP A 96 2.45 -14.90 -6.38
C ASP A 96 1.10 -14.94 -5.65
N VAL A 97 0.30 -13.88 -5.80
CA VAL A 97 -1.02 -13.79 -5.17
C VAL A 97 -1.96 -14.83 -5.76
N LYS A 98 -2.02 -14.96 -7.10
CA LYS A 98 -2.85 -15.98 -7.76
C LYS A 98 -2.42 -17.40 -7.42
N ALA A 99 -1.12 -17.67 -7.38
CA ALA A 99 -0.59 -18.98 -6.99
C ALA A 99 -1.01 -19.34 -5.55
N PHE A 100 -0.86 -18.40 -4.62
CA PHE A 100 -1.28 -18.60 -3.23
C PHE A 100 -2.80 -18.80 -3.10
N ILE A 101 -3.60 -18.05 -3.87
CA ILE A 101 -5.07 -18.24 -3.92
C ILE A 101 -5.39 -19.66 -4.38
N ALA A 102 -4.80 -20.11 -5.49
CA ALA A 102 -5.05 -21.44 -6.05
C ALA A 102 -4.67 -22.55 -5.07
N GLU A 103 -3.50 -22.44 -4.43
CA GLU A 103 -3.04 -23.38 -3.40
C GLU A 103 -4.00 -23.41 -2.21
N THR A 104 -4.40 -22.24 -1.71
CA THR A 104 -5.33 -22.12 -0.58
C THR A 104 -6.67 -22.76 -0.92
N VAL A 105 -7.24 -22.47 -2.08
CA VAL A 105 -8.53 -23.02 -2.53
C VAL A 105 -8.45 -24.54 -2.75
N ALA A 106 -7.33 -25.03 -3.26
CA ALA A 106 -7.13 -26.47 -3.45
C ALA A 106 -7.22 -27.26 -2.14
N GLY A 107 -6.72 -26.68 -1.04
CA GLY A 107 -6.75 -27.28 0.31
C GLY A 107 -8.07 -27.11 1.07
N LEU A 108 -9.06 -26.39 0.53
CA LEU A 108 -10.35 -26.20 1.19
C LEU A 108 -11.29 -27.41 0.97
N ALA A 109 -11.96 -27.83 2.04
CA ALA A 109 -13.02 -28.84 1.97
C ALA A 109 -14.32 -28.30 1.32
N ASP A 110 -14.61 -27.00 1.47
CA ASP A 110 -15.72 -26.31 0.80
C ASP A 110 -15.15 -25.22 -0.11
N ARG A 111 -15.44 -25.31 -1.42
CA ARG A 111 -15.03 -24.32 -2.44
C ARG A 111 -16.14 -23.34 -2.78
N SER A 112 -17.22 -23.30 -2.01
CA SER A 112 -18.30 -22.34 -2.23
C SER A 112 -17.88 -20.89 -1.95
N PRO A 113 -18.66 -19.90 -2.41
CA PRO A 113 -18.44 -18.49 -2.08
C PRO A 113 -18.38 -18.18 -0.57
N LYS A 114 -18.85 -19.09 0.29
CA LYS A 114 -18.74 -18.96 1.75
C LYS A 114 -17.28 -18.96 2.22
N SER A 115 -16.40 -19.63 1.49
CA SER A 115 -14.97 -19.72 1.81
C SER A 115 -14.15 -18.49 1.43
N MET A 116 -14.77 -17.49 0.81
CA MET A 116 -14.10 -16.25 0.38
C MET A 116 -13.42 -15.52 1.55
N GLY A 117 -14.09 -15.44 2.70
CA GLY A 117 -13.53 -14.81 3.91
C GLY A 117 -12.28 -15.54 4.41
N THR A 118 -12.28 -16.87 4.34
CA THR A 118 -11.13 -17.70 4.73
C THR A 118 -9.93 -17.45 3.83
N VAL A 119 -10.12 -17.44 2.51
CA VAL A 119 -9.03 -17.20 1.55
C VAL A 119 -8.48 -15.77 1.67
N MET A 120 -9.36 -14.77 1.81
CA MET A 120 -8.92 -13.38 2.04
C MET A 120 -8.18 -13.21 3.37
N GLY A 121 -8.61 -13.93 4.41
CA GLY A 121 -7.90 -13.99 5.69
C GLY A 121 -6.49 -14.56 5.55
N ALA A 122 -6.36 -15.69 4.85
CA ALA A 122 -5.05 -16.32 4.59
C ALA A 122 -4.11 -15.40 3.80
N LEU A 123 -4.62 -14.68 2.79
CA LEU A 123 -3.85 -13.68 2.04
C LEU A 123 -3.33 -12.58 2.97
N LYS A 124 -4.20 -12.05 3.85
CA LYS A 124 -3.79 -11.02 4.83
C LYS A 124 -2.74 -11.56 5.80
N THR A 125 -2.84 -12.82 6.23
CA THR A 125 -1.80 -13.45 7.06
C THR A 125 -0.48 -13.62 6.32
N ARG A 126 -0.51 -14.00 5.04
CA ARG A 126 0.71 -14.28 4.24
C ARG A 126 1.42 -13.04 3.73
N PHE A 127 0.66 -12.05 3.29
CA PHE A 127 1.17 -10.87 2.58
C PHE A 127 0.92 -9.56 3.34
N GLY A 128 0.20 -9.59 4.46
CA GLY A 128 -0.14 -8.38 5.21
C GLY A 128 -0.97 -7.43 4.36
N THR A 129 -0.46 -6.21 4.17
CA THR A 129 -1.02 -5.21 3.25
C THR A 129 -0.33 -5.22 1.87
N GLY A 130 0.65 -6.10 1.66
CA GLY A 130 1.52 -6.15 0.48
C GLY A 130 0.89 -6.79 -0.77
N PHE A 131 -0.42 -6.59 -0.99
CA PHE A 131 -1.11 -7.03 -2.20
C PHE A 131 -2.34 -6.14 -2.46
N ASP A 132 -2.82 -6.10 -3.70
CA ASP A 132 -4.07 -5.40 -4.02
C ASP A 132 -5.27 -6.25 -3.58
N ALA A 133 -5.90 -5.88 -2.47
CA ALA A 133 -7.04 -6.61 -1.92
C ALA A 133 -8.27 -6.58 -2.83
N LYS A 134 -8.47 -5.53 -3.64
CA LYS A 134 -9.59 -5.43 -4.58
C LYS A 134 -9.39 -6.42 -5.73
N GLN A 135 -8.18 -6.44 -6.28
CA GLN A 135 -7.82 -7.37 -7.35
C GLN A 135 -7.81 -8.82 -6.87
N ALA A 136 -7.27 -9.07 -5.67
CA ALA A 136 -7.29 -10.39 -5.04
C ALA A 136 -8.71 -10.89 -4.79
N ASN A 137 -9.64 -10.03 -4.36
CA ASN A 137 -11.04 -10.42 -4.18
C ASN A 137 -11.66 -10.96 -5.48
N ALA A 138 -11.39 -10.32 -6.62
CA ALA A 138 -11.85 -10.79 -7.92
C ALA A 138 -11.27 -12.16 -8.27
N TRP A 139 -9.96 -12.37 -8.06
CA TRP A 139 -9.30 -13.66 -8.32
C TRP A 139 -9.77 -14.78 -7.38
N VAL A 140 -10.01 -14.47 -6.10
CA VAL A 140 -10.58 -15.44 -5.14
C VAL A 140 -11.97 -15.86 -5.58
N ARG A 141 -12.79 -14.91 -6.06
CA ARG A 141 -14.14 -15.21 -6.56
C ARG A 141 -14.10 -16.12 -7.77
N GLU A 142 -13.20 -15.84 -8.70
CA GLU A 142 -12.98 -16.68 -9.88
C GLU A 142 -12.53 -18.09 -9.50
N ALA A 143 -11.57 -18.21 -8.58
CA ALA A 143 -11.04 -19.50 -8.12
C ALA A 143 -12.06 -20.35 -7.34
N LEU A 144 -13.05 -19.74 -6.66
CA LEU A 144 -14.12 -20.43 -5.95
C LEU A 144 -15.37 -20.70 -6.83
N ALA A 145 -15.44 -20.12 -8.02
CA ALA A 145 -16.55 -20.35 -8.94
C ALA A 145 -16.34 -21.59 -9.84
N GLY A 146 -15.13 -22.15 -9.85
CA GLY A 146 -14.76 -23.40 -10.52
C GLY A 146 -14.75 -24.60 -9.58
#